data_AF-A0A936EBC7-F1
#
_entry.id   AF-A0A936EBC7-F1
#
_cell.length_a   1.000
_cell.length_b   1.000
_cell.length_c   1.000
_cell.angle_alpha   90.00
_cell.angle_beta   90.00
_cell.angle_gamma   90.00
#
_symmetry.space_group_name_H-M   'P 1'
#
loop_
_entity.id
_entity.type
_entity.pdbx_description
1 polymer ?
#
loop_
_entity_poly.entity_id
_entity_poly.type
_entity_poly.pdbx_seq_one_letter_code
_entity_poly.pdbx_strand_id
1 'polypeptide(L)'
;MALLHEVVQNHAPTLPELQAEAKGIGTGFVPLVDGRTAAVTEEDILGQFEVVRGEIVAHRYKPNPTYRLLTDNGPLQLPPPLEEAVLKAVHDKLLAPIL
;
A
#
# COMPACT_ATOMS: atom_id res chain seq x y z
N MET A 1 11.62 3.19 4.52
CA MET A 1 10.19 3.30 4.17
C MET A 1 9.96 3.75 2.72
N ALA A 2 10.81 4.61 2.13
CA ALA A 2 10.65 5.09 0.75
C ALA A 2 10.37 3.97 -0.28
N LEU A 3 11.12 2.85 -0.23
CA LEU A 3 10.91 1.71 -1.13
C LEU A 3 9.52 1.09 -0.99
N LEU A 4 9.01 0.89 0.23
CA LEU A 4 7.68 0.32 0.43
C LEU A 4 6.63 1.22 -0.22
N HIS A 5 6.69 2.52 0.06
CA HIS A 5 5.72 3.48 -0.48
C HIS A 5 5.83 3.64 -2.00
N GLU A 6 7.03 3.53 -2.57
CA GLU A 6 7.25 3.49 -4.03
C GLU A 6 6.58 2.26 -4.65
N VAL A 7 6.80 1.07 -4.08
CA VAL A 7 6.16 -0.17 -4.56
C VAL A 7 4.64 -0.09 -4.41
N VAL A 8 4.13 0.38 -3.26
CA VAL A 8 2.70 0.62 -3.04
C VAL A 8 2.14 1.54 -4.12
N GLN A 9 2.77 2.69 -4.35
CA GLN A 9 2.31 3.66 -5.33
C GLN A 9 2.20 3.07 -6.74
N ASN A 10 3.13 2.18 -7.12
CA ASN A 10 3.22 1.61 -8.46
C ASN A 10 2.37 0.35 -8.66
N HIS A 11 2.15 -0.45 -7.60
CA HIS A 11 1.53 -1.76 -7.70
C HIS A 11 0.13 -1.83 -7.08
N ALA A 12 -0.11 -1.14 -5.96
CA ALA A 12 -1.41 -1.19 -5.29
C ALA A 12 -2.57 -0.71 -6.19
N PRO A 13 -2.44 0.31 -7.06
CA PRO A 13 -3.51 0.70 -7.98
C PRO A 13 -3.98 -0.41 -8.92
N THR A 14 -3.21 -1.48 -9.13
CA THR A 14 -3.62 -2.61 -9.97
C THR A 14 -4.41 -3.68 -9.23
N LEU A 15 -4.53 -3.56 -7.90
CA LEU A 15 -5.23 -4.54 -7.08
C LEU A 15 -6.75 -4.50 -7.34
N PRO A 16 -7.39 -5.64 -7.67
CA PRO A 16 -8.82 -5.69 -7.99
C PRO A 16 -9.72 -5.14 -6.88
N GLU A 17 -9.37 -5.39 -5.62
CA GLU A 17 -10.11 -4.93 -4.45
C GLU A 17 -10.11 -3.40 -4.32
N LEU A 18 -8.96 -2.75 -4.52
CA LEU A 18 -8.88 -1.28 -4.45
C LEU A 18 -9.58 -0.64 -5.65
N GLN A 19 -9.50 -1.27 -6.82
CA GLN A 19 -10.23 -0.84 -8.01
C GLN A 19 -11.76 -0.95 -7.83
N ALA A 20 -12.23 -2.02 -7.20
CA ALA A 20 -13.64 -2.19 -6.88
C ALA A 20 -14.12 -1.14 -5.86
N GLU A 21 -13.32 -0.87 -4.83
CA GLU A 21 -13.62 0.16 -3.83
C GLU A 21 -13.64 1.57 -4.45
N ALA A 22 -12.64 1.90 -5.27
CA ALA A 22 -12.57 3.17 -5.99
C ALA A 22 -13.82 3.41 -6.84
N LYS A 23 -14.25 2.39 -7.61
CA LYS A 23 -15.50 2.43 -8.38
C LYS A 23 -16.73 2.65 -7.51
N GLY A 24 -16.79 2.04 -6.33
CA GLY A 24 -17.87 2.21 -5.38
C GLY A 24 -17.98 3.62 -4.82
N ILE A 25 -16.85 4.26 -4.51
CA ILE A 25 -16.81 5.60 -3.91
C ILE A 25 -17.00 6.71 -4.96
N GLY A 26 -16.51 6.51 -6.18
CA GLY A 26 -16.60 7.49 -7.26
C GLY A 26 -15.64 8.66 -7.11
N THR A 27 -15.63 9.43 -6.02
CA THR A 27 -14.60 10.46 -5.76
C THR A 27 -14.34 10.59 -4.26
N GLY A 28 -13.07 10.53 -3.87
CA GLY A 28 -12.69 10.52 -2.45
C GLY A 28 -11.31 9.91 -2.23
N PHE A 29 -11.17 9.11 -1.18
CA PHE A 29 -9.95 8.39 -0.84
C PHE A 29 -10.24 6.92 -0.60
N VAL A 30 -9.35 6.05 -1.08
CA VAL A 30 -9.33 4.62 -0.76
C VAL A 30 -8.12 4.34 0.13
N PRO A 31 -8.31 3.87 1.38
CA PRO A 31 -7.21 3.49 2.25
C PRO A 31 -6.62 2.15 1.81
N LEU A 32 -5.29 2.05 1.86
CA LEU A 32 -4.60 0.76 1.83
C LEU A 32 -4.40 0.31 3.28
N VAL A 33 -5.16 -0.71 3.67
CA VAL A 33 -5.12 -1.30 5.00
C VAL A 33 -4.22 -2.52 4.99
N ASP A 34 -3.41 -2.67 6.03
CA ASP A 34 -2.61 -3.87 6.22
C ASP A 34 -3.42 -5.01 6.88
N GLY A 35 -3.07 -6.26 6.55
CA GLY A 35 -3.83 -7.44 6.94
C GLY A 35 -3.59 -7.96 8.36
N ARG A 36 -2.83 -7.27 9.22
CA ARG A 36 -2.38 -7.82 10.51
C ARG A 36 -3.46 -7.81 11.61
N THR A 37 -4.61 -7.18 11.37
CA THR A 37 -5.71 -7.10 12.34
C THR A 37 -7.06 -7.48 11.72
N ALA A 38 -7.94 -8.06 12.55
CA ALA A 38 -9.33 -8.33 12.18
C ALA A 38 -10.23 -7.08 12.30
N ALA A 39 -9.84 -6.11 13.13
CA ALA A 39 -10.56 -4.86 13.33
C ALA A 39 -9.63 -3.70 12.95
N VAL A 40 -9.92 -3.09 11.81
CA VAL A 40 -9.11 -2.02 11.23
C VAL A 40 -9.19 -0.77 12.10
N THR A 41 -8.03 -0.26 12.51
CA THR A 41 -7.85 1.03 13.16
C THR A 41 -7.01 1.96 12.28
N GLU A 42 -6.87 3.22 12.66
CA GLU A 42 -6.02 4.18 11.93
C GLU A 42 -4.56 3.74 11.85
N GLU A 43 -4.07 2.97 12.83
CA GLU A 43 -2.69 2.47 12.85
C GLU A 43 -2.42 1.39 11.79
N ASP A 44 -3.48 0.75 11.28
CA ASP A 44 -3.40 -0.32 10.28
C ASP A 44 -3.46 0.23 8.84
N ILE A 45 -3.71 1.54 8.68
CA ILE A 45 -3.74 2.21 7.38
C ILE A 45 -2.32 2.57 6.98
N LEU A 46 -1.77 1.89 5.98
CA LEU A 46 -0.44 2.14 5.42
C LEU A 46 -0.38 3.48 4.66
N GLY A 47 -1.49 3.86 4.03
CA GLY A 47 -1.66 5.12 3.31
C GLY A 47 -2.96 5.12 2.54
N GLN A 48 -3.16 6.11 1.69
CA GLN A 48 -4.41 6.25 0.93
C GLN A 48 -4.16 6.80 -0.46
N PHE A 49 -5.02 6.41 -1.40
CA PHE A 49 -5.03 6.93 -2.76
C PHE A 49 -6.19 7.90 -2.95
N GLU A 50 -5.95 9.00 -3.65
CA GLU A 50 -7.04 9.82 -4.18
C GLU A 50 -7.74 9.07 -5.32
N VAL A 51 -9.06 9.11 -5.31
CA VAL A 51 -9.93 8.54 -6.34
C VAL A 51 -10.71 9.65 -7.03
N VAL A 52 -10.73 9.63 -8.36
CA VAL A 52 -11.47 10.57 -9.19
C VAL A 52 -12.26 9.81 -10.24
N ARG A 53 -13.58 9.99 -10.24
CA ARG A 53 -14.54 9.29 -11.14
C ARG A 53 -14.38 7.76 -11.17
N GLY A 54 -14.15 7.16 -10.00
CA GLY A 54 -14.03 5.71 -9.84
C GLY A 54 -12.62 5.18 -10.09
N GLU A 55 -11.68 6.04 -10.45
CA GLU A 55 -10.32 5.66 -10.84
C GLU A 55 -9.30 6.10 -9.79
N ILE A 56 -8.40 5.19 -9.41
CA ILE A 56 -7.27 5.48 -8.52
C ILE A 56 -6.25 6.35 -9.25
N VAL A 57 -5.90 7.49 -8.65
CA VAL A 57 -4.85 8.37 -9.17
C VAL A 57 -3.52 8.01 -8.50
N ALA A 58 -2.78 7.07 -9.10
CA ALA A 58 -1.57 6.48 -8.52
C ALA A 58 -0.57 7.50 -7.94
N HIS A 59 -0.24 8.56 -8.68
CA HIS A 59 0.71 9.60 -8.24
C HIS A 59 0.21 10.49 -7.10
N ARG A 60 -1.04 10.30 -6.64
CA ARG A 60 -1.64 10.99 -5.48
C ARG A 60 -1.77 10.06 -4.27
N TYR A 61 -0.94 9.04 -4.20
CA TYR A 61 -0.74 8.25 -2.99
C TYR A 61 -0.20 9.13 -1.85
N LYS A 62 -0.78 8.98 -0.66
CA LYS A 62 -0.36 9.65 0.56
C LYS A 62 -0.01 8.60 1.61
N PRO A 63 1.28 8.40 1.92
CA PRO A 63 1.71 7.59 3.05
C PRO A 63 1.08 8.06 4.36
N ASN A 64 0.73 7.12 5.25
CA ASN A 64 0.36 7.47 6.61
C ASN A 64 1.64 7.70 7.44
N PRO A 65 1.91 8.93 7.93
CA PRO A 65 3.16 9.25 8.62
C PRO A 65 3.31 8.58 9.99
N THR A 66 2.22 8.12 10.60
CA THR A 66 2.25 7.44 11.90
C THR A 66 2.25 5.92 11.80
N TYR A 67 2.21 5.37 10.57
CA TYR A 67 2.18 3.93 10.34
C TYR A 67 3.47 3.24 10.80
N ARG A 68 3.32 2.04 11.38
CA ARG A 68 4.43 1.25 11.92
C ARG A 68 4.55 -0.10 11.21
N LEU A 69 5.77 -0.42 10.75
CA LEU A 69 6.07 -1.73 10.15
C LEU A 69 5.90 -2.89 11.14
N LEU A 70 6.12 -2.65 12.42
CA LEU A 70 6.00 -3.63 13.49
C LEU A 70 5.18 -3.02 14.62
N THR A 71 4.15 -3.73 15.05
CA THR A 71 3.29 -3.38 16.18
C THR A 71 3.16 -4.58 17.11
N ASP A 72 2.39 -4.45 18.19
CA ASP A 72 2.08 -5.57 19.09
C ASP A 72 1.27 -6.69 18.39
N ASN A 73 0.63 -6.38 17.25
CA ASN A 73 -0.08 -7.34 16.40
C ASN A 73 0.85 -8.05 15.38
N GLY A 74 2.16 -7.79 15.44
CA GLY A 74 3.15 -8.41 14.56
C GLY A 74 3.60 -7.50 13.41
N PRO A 75 4.34 -8.06 12.42
CA PRO A 75 4.86 -7.31 11.29
C PRO A 75 3.76 -6.95 10.27
N LEU A 76 4.08 -6.01 9.38
CA LEU A 76 3.29 -5.65 8.20
C LEU A 76 2.83 -6.91 7.45
N GLN A 77 1.54 -6.94 7.10
CA GLN A 77 0.96 -7.94 6.21
C GLN A 77 0.34 -7.23 5.00
N LEU A 78 0.88 -7.52 3.81
CA LEU A 78 0.38 -6.97 2.55
C LEU A 78 -0.46 -8.03 1.83
N PRO A 79 -1.38 -7.62 0.94
CA PRO A 79 -1.96 -8.54 -0.03
C PRO A 79 -0.86 -9.26 -0.82
N PRO A 80 -0.99 -10.57 -1.14
CA PRO A 80 0.09 -11.36 -1.73
C PRO A 80 0.76 -10.74 -2.98
N PRO A 81 0.02 -10.16 -3.94
CA PRO A 81 0.64 -9.54 -5.11
C PRO A 81 1.54 -8.34 -4.75
N LEU A 82 1.20 -7.61 -3.69
CA LEU A 82 1.94 -6.44 -3.25
C LEU A 82 3.14 -6.87 -2.38
N GLU A 83 2.99 -7.91 -1.56
CA GLU A 83 4.10 -8.53 -0.84
C GLU A 83 5.20 -9.01 -1.80
N GLU A 84 4.82 -9.74 -2.84
CA GLU A 84 5.75 -10.23 -3.87
C GLU A 84 6.51 -9.07 -4.55
N ALA A 85 5.80 -7.99 -4.90
CA ALA A 85 6.41 -6.80 -5.49
C ALA A 85 7.43 -6.14 -4.54
N VAL A 86 7.12 -6.07 -3.24
CA VAL A 86 8.04 -5.51 -2.22
C VAL A 86 9.26 -6.41 -2.07
N LEU A 87 9.06 -7.73 -1.93
CA LEU A 87 10.16 -8.68 -1.79
C LEU A 87 11.09 -8.66 -3.00
N LYS A 88 10.53 -8.59 -4.22
CA LYS A 88 11.30 -8.42 -5.44
C LYS A 88 12.11 -7.13 -5.43
N ALA A 89 11.48 -6.00 -5.09
CA ALA A 89 12.17 -4.70 -5.04
C ALA A 89 13.30 -4.68 -3.98
N VAL A 90 13.11 -5.35 -2.85
CA VAL A 90 14.15 -5.52 -1.81
C VAL A 90 15.28 -6.40 -2.34
N HIS A 91 14.96 -7.56 -2.94
CA HIS A 91 15.95 -8.46 -3.54
C HIS A 91 16.82 -7.74 -4.58
N ASP A 92 16.19 -7.02 -5.51
CA ASP A 92 16.88 -6.28 -6.57
C ASP A 92 17.81 -5.20 -5.99
N LYS A 93 17.39 -4.50 -4.92
CA LYS A 93 18.24 -3.49 -4.26
C LYS A 93 19.40 -4.09 -3.46
N LEU A 94 19.20 -5.25 -2.84
CA LEU A 94 20.26 -5.91 -2.07
C LEU A 94 21.33 -6.53 -2.98
N LEU A 95 20.95 -6.92 -4.20
CA LEU A 95 21.88 -7.46 -5.20
C LEU A 95 22.43 -6.40 -6.16
N ALA A 96 21.97 -5.15 -6.06
CA ALA A 96 22.52 -4.07 -6.87
C ALA A 96 23.99 -3.86 -6.49
N PRO A 97 24.93 -3.90 -7.45
CA PRO A 97 26.34 -3.64 -7.17
C PRO A 97 26.49 -2.23 -6.61
N ILE A 98 27.25 -2.10 -5.51
CA ILE A 98 27.68 -0.81 -4.99
C ILE A 98 28.58 -0.19 -6.07
N LEU A 99 28.04 0.77 -6.81
CA LEU A 99 28.80 1.63 -7.71
C LEU A 99 29.54 2.71 -6.91
#